data_AF-E4YV62-F1
#
_entry.id   AF-E4YV62-F1
#
_cell.length_a   1.000
_cell.length_b   1.000
_cell.length_c   1.000
_cell.angle_alpha   90.00
_cell.angle_beta   90.00
_cell.angle_gamma   90.00
#
_symmetry.space_group_name_H-M   'P 1'
#
loop_
_entity.id
_entity.type
_entity.pdbx_description
1 polymer ?
#
loop_
_entity_poly.entity_id
_entity_poly.type
_entity_poly.pdbx_seq_one_letter_code
_entity_poly.pdbx_strand_id
1 'polypeptide(L)'
;MSMILDAGFEIARQSEVTLTEEQVKMLYDSKKDEEYFDELVAQMTAGPCLVLCLAKIDAIKTWREYLGPAKNAAEEAPESIRARFESSEINPIHAADSPESVEAERSIIFKDDEEAIALIKPDAFEQAEDIVEHLKMSGFEIKQSKDISLSKEIASKIYSGKEGEEFFDKLVNHMTEGTCKVLVLAERNSLEKLKSIAGPTDPEEAKIVAENSIRANFAKSILENAIHTPSSSESLDIYYELLN
;
A
#
# COMPACT_ATOMS: atom_id res chain seq x y z
N MET A 1 -3.38 -6.22 -21.37
CA MET A 1 -2.68 -7.10 -20.42
C MET A 1 -1.90 -8.24 -21.09
N SER A 2 -2.51 -9.08 -21.96
CA SER A 2 -1.81 -10.18 -22.65
C SER A 2 -0.48 -9.75 -23.28
N MET A 3 -0.46 -8.67 -24.07
CA MET A 3 0.75 -8.17 -24.73
C MET A 3 1.90 -7.83 -23.77
N ILE A 4 1.59 -7.39 -22.54
CA ILE A 4 2.60 -7.06 -21.51
C ILE A 4 3.25 -8.36 -20.98
N LEU A 5 2.41 -9.36 -20.70
CA LEU A 5 2.86 -10.66 -20.22
C LEU A 5 3.59 -11.45 -21.30
N ASP A 6 3.09 -11.42 -22.54
CA ASP A 6 3.71 -12.07 -23.71
C ASP A 6 5.08 -11.44 -24.03
N ALA A 7 5.25 -10.15 -23.75
CA ALA A 7 6.53 -9.45 -23.84
C ALA A 7 7.47 -9.76 -22.66
N GLY A 8 7.06 -10.61 -21.70
CA GLY A 8 7.88 -11.08 -20.59
C GLY A 8 8.07 -10.05 -19.47
N PHE A 9 7.13 -9.11 -19.30
CA PHE A 9 7.11 -8.23 -18.14
C PHE A 9 6.37 -8.87 -16.98
N GLU A 10 6.88 -8.64 -15.77
CA GLU A 10 6.13 -8.78 -14.54
C GLU A 10 5.40 -7.46 -14.23
N ILE A 11 4.20 -7.55 -13.66
CA ILE A 11 3.45 -6.39 -13.16
C ILE A 11 3.72 -6.33 -11.65
N ALA A 12 4.71 -5.55 -11.26
CA ALA A 12 5.11 -5.40 -9.86
C ALA A 12 4.07 -4.64 -9.03
N ARG A 13 3.37 -3.68 -9.65
CA ARG A 13 2.24 -2.95 -9.04
C ARG A 13 1.24 -2.57 -10.12
N GLN A 14 -0.04 -2.63 -9.81
CA GLN A 14 -1.09 -2.03 -10.64
C GLN A 14 -2.07 -1.25 -9.78
N SER A 15 -2.58 -0.15 -10.33
CA SER A 15 -3.60 0.64 -9.67
C SER A 15 -4.50 1.33 -10.68
N GLU A 16 -5.79 1.40 -10.37
CA GLU A 16 -6.70 2.36 -10.98
C GLU A 16 -6.64 3.67 -10.17
N VAL A 17 -6.35 4.79 -10.83
CA VAL A 17 -6.16 6.10 -10.20
C VAL A 17 -6.87 7.17 -11.03
N THR A 18 -7.77 7.93 -10.43
CA THR A 18 -8.22 9.21 -11.00
C THR A 18 -7.22 10.28 -10.59
N LEU A 19 -6.43 10.77 -11.54
CA LEU A 19 -5.39 11.76 -11.27
C LEU A 19 -6.02 13.13 -10.98
N THR A 20 -5.45 13.87 -10.03
CA THR A 20 -5.80 15.27 -9.80
C THR A 20 -5.11 16.17 -10.84
N GLU A 21 -5.64 17.36 -11.08
CA GLU A 21 -4.94 18.34 -11.93
C GLU A 21 -3.51 18.62 -11.46
N GLU A 22 -3.30 18.68 -10.15
CA GLU A 22 -1.97 18.88 -9.56
C GLU A 22 -1.02 17.73 -9.92
N GLN A 23 -1.47 16.48 -9.78
CA GLN A 23 -0.68 15.31 -10.17
C GLN A 23 -0.33 15.32 -11.65
N VAL A 24 -1.30 15.65 -12.53
CA VAL A 24 -1.04 15.73 -13.98
C VAL A 24 -0.06 16.85 -14.30
N LYS A 25 -0.21 18.03 -13.69
CA LYS A 25 0.71 19.15 -13.87
C LYS A 25 2.13 18.81 -13.43
N MET A 26 2.29 18.05 -12.34
CA MET A 26 3.60 17.55 -11.91
C MET A 26 4.19 16.51 -12.87
N LEU A 27 3.37 15.54 -13.33
CA LEU A 27 3.81 14.50 -14.28
C LEU A 27 4.30 15.07 -15.61
N TYR A 28 3.67 16.16 -16.05
CA TYR A 28 3.92 16.76 -17.35
C TYR A 28 4.52 18.17 -17.26
N ASP A 29 5.24 18.52 -16.17
CA ASP A 29 5.82 19.86 -15.99
C ASP A 29 6.72 20.27 -17.18
N SER A 30 7.42 19.31 -17.78
CA SER A 30 8.25 19.53 -18.98
C SER A 30 7.47 19.93 -20.23
N LYS A 31 6.13 19.79 -20.23
CA LYS A 31 5.21 20.11 -21.33
C LYS A 31 4.31 21.32 -21.02
N LYS A 32 4.51 22.02 -19.90
CA LYS A 32 3.58 23.09 -19.45
C LYS A 32 3.43 24.27 -20.41
N ASP A 33 4.43 24.48 -21.26
CA ASP A 33 4.46 25.57 -22.24
C ASP A 33 3.94 25.13 -23.63
N GLU A 34 3.52 23.88 -23.79
CA GLU A 34 2.95 23.36 -25.03
C GLU A 34 1.49 23.81 -25.22
N GLU A 35 1.10 24.17 -26.44
CA GLU A 35 -0.25 24.69 -26.74
C GLU A 35 -1.38 23.71 -26.38
N TYR A 36 -1.10 22.40 -26.38
CA TYR A 36 -2.05 21.33 -26.04
C TYR A 36 -2.05 20.94 -24.55
N PHE A 37 -1.29 21.62 -23.69
CA PHE A 37 -1.11 21.21 -22.30
C PHE A 37 -2.42 21.20 -21.50
N ASP A 38 -3.28 22.21 -21.68
CA ASP A 38 -4.57 22.26 -20.98
C ASP A 38 -5.51 21.13 -21.40
N GLU A 39 -5.48 20.73 -22.67
CA GLU A 39 -6.25 19.59 -23.18
C GLU A 39 -5.72 18.26 -22.62
N LEU A 40 -4.39 18.12 -22.52
CA LEU A 40 -3.75 16.98 -21.86
C LEU A 40 -4.18 16.87 -20.38
N VAL A 41 -4.20 17.99 -19.65
CA VAL A 41 -4.69 18.02 -18.26
C VAL A 41 -6.15 17.59 -18.19
N ALA A 42 -7.00 18.13 -19.06
CA ALA A 42 -8.42 17.77 -19.09
C ALA A 42 -8.64 16.28 -19.39
N GLN A 43 -7.89 15.71 -20.36
CA GLN A 43 -8.01 14.31 -20.72
C GLN A 43 -7.55 13.36 -19.60
N MET A 44 -6.40 13.63 -18.98
CA MET A 44 -5.84 12.77 -17.93
C MET A 44 -6.62 12.82 -16.60
N THR A 45 -7.42 13.87 -16.39
CA THR A 45 -8.28 14.04 -15.20
C THR A 45 -9.74 13.64 -15.44
N ALA A 46 -10.15 13.34 -16.67
CA ALA A 46 -11.53 13.04 -17.02
C ALA A 46 -12.05 11.71 -16.44
N GLY A 47 -11.18 10.80 -16.04
CA GLY A 47 -11.58 9.49 -15.53
C GLY A 47 -10.42 8.67 -14.96
N PRO A 48 -10.71 7.42 -14.53
CA PRO A 48 -9.71 6.54 -13.98
C PRO A 48 -8.66 6.14 -15.02
N CYS A 49 -7.40 6.22 -14.63
CA CYS A 49 -6.24 5.74 -15.38
C CYS A 49 -5.75 4.42 -14.78
N LEU A 50 -5.43 3.43 -15.62
CA LEU A 50 -4.73 2.23 -15.18
C LEU A 50 -3.22 2.50 -15.19
N VAL A 51 -2.60 2.44 -14.02
CA VAL A 51 -1.17 2.65 -13.80
C VAL A 51 -0.53 1.31 -13.53
N LEU A 52 0.54 0.98 -14.27
CA LEU A 52 1.28 -0.26 -14.14
C LEU A 52 2.76 0.04 -13.85
N CYS A 53 3.28 -0.55 -12.77
CA CYS A 53 4.72 -0.65 -12.53
C CYS A 53 5.21 -1.97 -13.13
N LEU A 54 5.97 -1.89 -14.22
CA LEU A 54 6.43 -3.04 -14.98
C LEU A 54 7.88 -3.38 -14.62
N ALA A 55 8.14 -4.65 -14.30
CA ALA A 55 9.47 -5.15 -13.97
C ALA A 55 9.97 -6.12 -15.03
N LYS A 56 11.19 -5.86 -15.52
CA LYS A 56 11.97 -6.67 -16.46
C LYS A 56 13.41 -6.16 -16.53
N ILE A 57 14.37 -7.02 -16.89
CA ILE A 57 15.68 -6.54 -17.37
C ILE A 57 15.45 -5.63 -18.58
N ASP A 58 16.06 -4.44 -18.58
CA ASP A 58 15.88 -3.41 -19.61
C ASP A 58 14.41 -3.00 -19.83
N ALA A 59 13.61 -2.95 -18.74
CA ALA A 59 12.18 -2.68 -18.80
C ALA A 59 11.82 -1.40 -19.58
N ILE A 60 12.46 -0.26 -19.29
CA ILE A 60 12.17 1.03 -19.93
C ILE A 60 12.39 0.94 -21.45
N LYS A 61 13.57 0.46 -21.85
CA LYS A 61 13.93 0.33 -23.27
C LYS A 61 12.94 -0.59 -23.98
N THR A 62 12.74 -1.79 -23.44
CA THR A 62 11.84 -2.79 -24.04
C THR A 62 10.41 -2.27 -24.14
N TRP A 63 9.91 -1.60 -23.10
CA TRP A 63 8.53 -1.11 -23.08
C TRP A 63 8.32 -0.02 -24.12
N ARG A 64 9.28 0.90 -24.26
CA ARG A 64 9.22 1.97 -25.27
C ARG A 64 9.28 1.44 -26.70
N GLU A 65 10.07 0.40 -26.95
CA GLU A 65 10.10 -0.29 -28.25
C GLU A 65 8.72 -0.90 -28.59
N TYR A 66 8.06 -1.56 -27.63
CA TYR A 66 6.72 -2.11 -27.82
C TYR A 66 5.63 -1.04 -27.97
N LEU A 67 5.75 0.08 -27.25
CA LEU A 67 4.82 1.20 -27.37
C LEU A 67 4.88 1.86 -28.74
N GLY A 68 6.07 2.02 -29.31
CA GLY A 68 6.31 2.81 -30.51
C GLY A 68 6.35 4.32 -30.23
N PRO A 69 6.55 5.14 -31.27
CA PRO A 69 6.76 6.57 -31.12
C PRO A 69 5.50 7.28 -30.61
N ALA A 70 5.69 8.41 -29.92
CA ALA A 70 4.58 9.18 -29.35
C ALA A 70 3.75 9.92 -30.42
N LYS A 71 4.36 10.17 -31.59
CA LYS A 71 3.75 10.79 -32.78
C LYS A 71 3.94 9.85 -33.96
N ASN A 72 3.02 9.89 -34.92
CA ASN A 72 3.08 9.13 -36.18
C ASN A 72 3.27 7.60 -35.99
N ALA A 73 2.73 7.03 -34.90
CA ALA A 73 2.91 5.61 -34.58
C ALA A 73 2.39 4.70 -35.69
N ALA A 74 1.22 5.01 -36.25
CA ALA A 74 0.63 4.26 -37.35
C ALA A 74 1.50 4.22 -38.62
N GLU A 75 2.33 5.24 -38.86
CA GLU A 75 3.21 5.30 -40.04
C GLU A 75 4.56 4.65 -39.77
N GLU A 76 5.18 4.97 -38.63
CA GLU A 76 6.56 4.55 -38.31
C GLU A 76 6.64 3.15 -37.70
N ALA A 77 5.62 2.73 -36.94
CA ALA A 77 5.56 1.44 -36.27
C ALA A 77 4.11 0.90 -36.21
N PRO A 78 3.51 0.47 -37.34
CA PRO A 78 2.09 0.10 -37.42
C PRO A 78 1.63 -1.00 -36.44
N GLU A 79 2.56 -1.86 -36.01
CA GLU A 79 2.30 -2.96 -35.08
C GLU A 79 2.45 -2.56 -33.60
N SER A 80 2.88 -1.33 -33.32
CA SER A 80 3.12 -0.85 -31.96
C SER A 80 1.81 -0.70 -31.18
N ILE A 81 1.90 -0.71 -29.85
CA ILE A 81 0.72 -0.52 -29.01
C ILE A 81 0.06 0.84 -29.30
N ARG A 82 0.85 1.90 -29.45
CA ARG A 82 0.32 3.25 -29.74
C ARG A 82 -0.39 3.31 -31.10
N ALA A 83 0.15 2.67 -32.14
CA ALA A 83 -0.51 2.59 -33.45
C ALA A 83 -1.85 1.83 -33.37
N ARG A 84 -1.89 0.75 -32.58
CA ARG A 84 -3.08 -0.10 -32.46
C ARG A 84 -4.21 0.52 -31.65
N PHE A 85 -3.90 1.44 -30.74
CA PHE A 85 -4.86 2.07 -29.82
C PHE A 85 -4.96 3.58 -30.02
N GLU A 86 -4.46 4.12 -31.12
CA GLU A 86 -4.56 5.54 -31.45
C GLU A 86 -6.04 5.95 -31.60
N SER A 87 -6.51 6.87 -30.76
CA SER A 87 -7.92 7.27 -30.70
C SER A 87 -8.15 8.78 -30.82
N SER A 88 -7.09 9.60 -30.65
CA SER A 88 -7.12 11.07 -30.70
C SER A 88 -5.71 11.61 -30.94
N GLU A 89 -5.57 12.94 -31.07
CA GLU A 89 -4.26 13.61 -31.20
C GLU A 89 -3.37 13.41 -29.96
N ILE A 90 -3.98 13.21 -28.79
CA ILE A 90 -3.28 12.93 -27.54
C ILE A 90 -3.22 11.42 -27.33
N ASN A 91 -1.99 10.91 -27.28
CA ASN A 91 -1.72 9.49 -27.10
C ASN A 91 -2.34 8.98 -25.78
N PRO A 92 -3.13 7.88 -25.81
CA PRO A 92 -3.74 7.34 -24.60
C PRO A 92 -2.76 6.65 -23.66
N ILE A 93 -1.51 6.40 -24.08
CA ILE A 93 -0.52 5.64 -23.30
C ILE A 93 0.75 6.45 -23.05
N HIS A 94 0.92 6.83 -21.78
CA HIS A 94 2.13 7.41 -21.22
C HIS A 94 3.13 6.33 -20.77
N ALA A 95 4.42 6.65 -20.85
CA ALA A 95 5.47 5.82 -20.27
C ALA A 95 6.72 6.65 -19.97
N ALA A 96 7.27 6.42 -18.78
CA ALA A 96 8.57 6.89 -18.37
C ALA A 96 9.66 6.60 -19.42
N ASP A 97 10.64 7.49 -19.50
CA ASP A 97 11.74 7.42 -20.48
C ASP A 97 13.11 7.18 -19.86
N SER A 98 13.19 7.27 -18.53
CA SER A 98 14.43 7.20 -17.77
C SER A 98 14.16 6.64 -16.37
N PRO A 99 15.16 6.01 -15.72
CA PRO A 99 15.02 5.58 -14.32
C PRO A 99 14.62 6.72 -13.39
N GLU A 100 15.12 7.94 -13.65
CA GLU A 100 14.78 9.13 -12.89
C GLU A 100 13.31 9.52 -13.05
N SER A 101 12.76 9.46 -14.27
CA SER A 101 11.33 9.71 -14.48
C SER A 101 10.46 8.60 -13.90
N VAL A 102 10.91 7.33 -13.91
CA VAL A 102 10.19 6.25 -13.22
C VAL A 102 10.01 6.58 -11.73
N GLU A 103 11.07 7.01 -11.05
CA GLU A 103 10.99 7.32 -9.61
C GLU A 103 10.14 8.57 -9.33
N ALA A 104 10.29 9.62 -10.14
CA ALA A 104 9.51 10.85 -10.00
C ALA A 104 8.01 10.60 -10.28
N GLU A 105 7.69 9.90 -11.37
CA GLU A 105 6.30 9.58 -11.70
C GLU A 105 5.69 8.63 -10.68
N ARG A 106 6.48 7.68 -10.15
CA ARG A 106 6.04 6.77 -9.10
C ARG A 106 5.59 7.54 -7.86
N SER A 107 6.35 8.53 -7.40
CA SER A 107 5.98 9.32 -6.20
C SER A 107 4.78 10.26 -6.44
N ILE A 108 4.58 10.74 -7.66
CA ILE A 108 3.40 11.56 -8.01
C ILE A 108 2.13 10.71 -8.07
N ILE A 109 2.21 9.52 -8.68
CA ILE A 109 1.04 8.68 -8.98
C ILE A 109 0.68 7.80 -7.80
N PHE A 110 1.68 7.13 -7.23
CA PHE A 110 1.51 6.36 -6.01
C PHE A 110 1.79 7.32 -4.86
N LYS A 111 0.73 7.76 -4.17
CA LYS A 111 0.84 8.41 -2.87
C LYS A 111 1.85 7.62 -2.02
N ASP A 112 2.74 8.31 -1.31
CA ASP A 112 3.67 7.66 -0.37
C ASP A 112 2.90 6.60 0.41
N ASP A 113 3.47 5.39 0.47
CA ASP A 113 2.85 4.29 1.16
C ASP A 113 2.51 4.76 2.58
N GLU A 114 1.23 4.74 2.94
CA GLU A 114 0.81 5.22 4.25
C GLU A 114 1.42 4.28 5.28
N GLU A 115 1.97 4.81 6.35
CA GLU A 115 2.47 3.97 7.43
C GLU A 115 1.31 3.59 8.36
N ALA A 116 1.25 2.32 8.74
CA ALA A 116 0.44 1.86 9.84
C ALA A 116 1.31 1.11 10.83
N ILE A 117 0.88 1.14 12.08
CA ILE A 117 1.55 0.43 13.15
C ILE A 117 0.72 -0.79 13.51
N ALA A 118 1.38 -1.93 13.64
CA ALA A 118 0.79 -3.14 14.20
C ALA A 118 1.53 -3.51 15.47
N LEU A 119 0.79 -4.01 16.47
CA LEU A 119 1.36 -4.51 17.70
C LEU A 119 0.89 -5.97 17.89
N ILE A 120 1.81 -6.91 17.69
CA ILE A 120 1.58 -8.32 18.01
C ILE A 120 1.64 -8.47 19.52
N LYS A 121 0.55 -8.98 20.09
CA LYS A 121 0.31 -9.07 21.53
C LYS A 121 1.09 -10.25 22.15
N PRO A 122 1.26 -10.28 23.49
CA PRO A 122 2.02 -11.32 24.16
C PRO A 122 1.46 -12.74 23.94
N ASP A 123 0.14 -12.89 23.80
CA ASP A 123 -0.50 -14.19 23.57
C ASP A 123 -0.11 -14.87 22.26
N ALA A 124 0.31 -14.09 21.26
CA ALA A 124 0.70 -14.54 19.93
C ALA A 124 2.18 -14.28 19.62
N PHE A 125 2.99 -13.91 20.62
CA PHE A 125 4.41 -13.58 20.40
C PHE A 125 5.20 -14.79 19.88
N GLU A 126 4.89 -16.00 20.35
CA GLU A 126 5.52 -17.24 19.87
C GLU A 126 5.22 -17.51 18.37
N GLN A 127 4.09 -16.99 17.85
CA GLN A 127 3.72 -17.05 16.44
C GLN A 127 4.01 -15.74 15.68
N ALA A 128 4.80 -14.83 16.25
CA ALA A 128 4.99 -13.50 15.69
C ALA A 128 5.58 -13.54 14.26
N GLU A 129 6.50 -14.46 13.98
CA GLU A 129 7.11 -14.57 12.65
C GLU A 129 6.10 -15.05 11.59
N ASP A 130 5.18 -15.95 11.95
CA ASP A 130 4.11 -16.40 11.06
C ASP A 130 3.14 -15.25 10.75
N ILE A 131 2.84 -14.41 11.74
CA ILE A 131 2.02 -13.20 11.55
C ILE A 131 2.73 -12.17 10.67
N VAL A 132 4.05 -11.97 10.86
CA VAL A 132 4.86 -11.09 10.03
C VAL A 132 4.88 -11.58 8.58
N GLU A 133 5.02 -12.88 8.35
CA GLU A 133 4.99 -13.46 7.02
C GLU A 133 3.60 -13.30 6.38
N HIS A 134 2.52 -13.50 7.14
CA HIS A 134 1.16 -13.22 6.68
C HIS A 134 0.99 -11.77 6.19
N LEU A 135 1.51 -10.80 6.94
CA LEU A 135 1.47 -9.37 6.57
C LEU A 135 2.25 -9.11 5.28
N LYS A 136 3.45 -9.68 5.13
CA LYS A 136 4.26 -9.58 3.91
C LYS A 136 3.57 -10.19 2.70
N MET A 137 3.02 -11.40 2.84
CA MET A 137 2.25 -12.07 1.78
C MET A 137 1.00 -11.29 1.38
N SER A 138 0.45 -10.49 2.30
CA SER A 138 -0.66 -9.58 2.03
C SER A 138 -0.24 -8.26 1.37
N GLY A 139 1.06 -8.09 1.09
CA GLY A 139 1.63 -6.95 0.38
C GLY A 139 2.03 -5.77 1.27
N PHE A 140 2.25 -5.99 2.57
CA PHE A 140 2.91 -4.97 3.40
C PHE A 140 4.43 -5.04 3.28
N GLU A 141 5.07 -3.88 3.18
CA GLU A 141 6.49 -3.74 3.48
C GLU A 141 6.67 -3.53 4.99
N ILE A 142 7.61 -4.26 5.62
CA ILE A 142 7.98 -4.05 7.03
C ILE A 142 9.13 -3.05 7.08
N LYS A 143 8.85 -1.78 7.39
CA LYS A 143 9.85 -0.70 7.48
C LYS A 143 10.71 -0.84 8.74
N GLN A 144 10.08 -1.20 9.85
CA GLN A 144 10.74 -1.36 11.14
C GLN A 144 10.03 -2.43 11.97
N SER A 145 10.79 -3.15 12.80
CA SER A 145 10.28 -4.15 13.73
C SER A 145 11.09 -4.12 15.02
N LYS A 146 10.44 -4.26 16.18
CA LYS A 146 11.11 -4.31 17.48
C LYS A 146 10.31 -5.13 18.49
N ASP A 147 11.02 -5.98 19.22
CA ASP A 147 10.49 -6.69 20.38
C ASP A 147 10.58 -5.79 21.61
N ILE A 148 9.45 -5.67 22.32
CA ILE A 148 9.30 -4.73 23.43
C ILE A 148 8.55 -5.38 24.60
N SER A 149 8.86 -4.96 25.81
CA SER A 149 8.02 -5.23 26.98
C SER A 149 7.34 -3.92 27.40
N LEU A 150 6.01 -3.90 27.39
CA LEU A 150 5.27 -2.69 27.72
C LEU A 150 5.25 -2.46 29.24
N SER A 151 5.42 -1.20 29.65
CA SER A 151 5.07 -0.79 31.01
C SER A 151 3.55 -0.60 31.12
N LYS A 152 3.01 -0.71 32.34
CA LYS A 152 1.60 -0.40 32.59
C LYS A 152 1.24 1.02 32.14
N GLU A 153 2.14 1.97 32.33
CA GLU A 153 1.93 3.35 31.90
C GLU A 153 1.73 3.46 30.37
N ILE A 154 2.59 2.83 29.57
CA ILE A 154 2.48 2.89 28.11
C ILE A 154 1.26 2.09 27.63
N ALA A 155 1.02 0.90 28.18
CA ALA A 155 -0.15 0.11 27.86
C ALA A 155 -1.46 0.88 28.15
N SER A 156 -1.56 1.56 29.29
CA SER A 156 -2.72 2.41 29.60
C SER A 156 -2.86 3.59 28.63
N LYS A 157 -1.76 4.21 28.17
CA LYS A 157 -1.83 5.28 27.16
C LYS A 157 -2.35 4.77 25.81
N ILE A 158 -1.84 3.63 25.34
CA ILE A 158 -2.31 2.97 24.10
C ILE A 158 -3.82 2.72 24.16
N TYR A 159 -4.31 2.20 25.29
CA TYR A 159 -5.71 1.84 25.47
C TYR A 159 -6.55 2.93 26.16
N SER A 160 -6.09 4.19 26.21
CA SER A 160 -6.78 5.28 26.93
C SER A 160 -8.23 5.48 26.50
N GLY A 161 -8.57 5.24 25.23
CA GLY A 161 -9.95 5.27 24.73
C GLY A 161 -10.88 4.19 25.31
N LYS A 162 -10.33 3.24 26.07
CA LYS A 162 -11.02 2.14 26.77
C LYS A 162 -11.06 2.34 28.29
N GLU A 163 -10.57 3.47 28.78
CA GLU A 163 -10.59 3.78 30.20
C GLU A 163 -12.04 3.86 30.72
N GLY A 164 -12.32 3.14 31.81
CA GLY A 164 -13.66 3.01 32.39
C GLY A 164 -14.47 1.80 31.89
N GLU A 165 -14.00 1.07 30.86
CA GLU A 165 -14.60 -0.21 30.49
C GLU A 165 -14.19 -1.31 31.51
N GLU A 166 -15.10 -2.22 31.87
CA GLU A 166 -14.87 -3.22 32.93
C GLU A 166 -13.66 -4.15 32.68
N PHE A 167 -13.24 -4.27 31.42
CA PHE A 167 -12.11 -5.12 31.02
C PHE A 167 -10.79 -4.36 30.84
N PHE A 168 -10.77 -3.04 31.04
CA PHE A 168 -9.57 -2.21 30.82
C PHE A 168 -8.36 -2.71 31.61
N ASP A 169 -8.53 -2.96 32.92
CA ASP A 169 -7.43 -3.42 33.77
C ASP A 169 -6.90 -4.80 33.33
N LYS A 170 -7.80 -5.68 32.88
CA LYS A 170 -7.40 -7.00 32.36
C LYS A 170 -6.62 -6.87 31.07
N LEU A 171 -7.01 -5.97 30.18
CA LEU A 171 -6.30 -5.68 28.93
C LEU A 171 -4.92 -5.08 29.20
N VAL A 172 -4.81 -4.10 30.09
CA VAL A 172 -3.53 -3.52 30.46
C VAL A 172 -2.61 -4.57 31.09
N ASN A 173 -3.12 -5.38 32.02
CA ASN A 173 -2.31 -6.45 32.62
C ASN A 173 -1.82 -7.44 31.55
N HIS A 174 -2.72 -7.95 30.70
CA HIS A 174 -2.38 -8.84 29.59
C HIS A 174 -1.24 -8.30 28.71
N MET A 175 -1.33 -7.03 28.32
CA MET A 175 -0.32 -6.39 27.46
C MET A 175 1.03 -6.18 28.13
N THR A 176 1.10 -6.26 29.46
CA THR A 176 2.33 -6.10 30.26
C THR A 176 2.88 -7.41 30.81
N GLU A 177 2.20 -8.54 30.57
CA GLU A 177 2.58 -9.86 31.08
C GLU A 177 3.68 -10.54 30.25
N GLY A 178 3.95 -10.06 29.04
CA GLY A 178 4.98 -10.63 28.17
C GLY A 178 5.50 -9.68 27.09
N THR A 179 6.30 -10.23 26.19
CA THR A 179 6.88 -9.48 25.07
C THR A 179 5.85 -9.26 23.98
N CYS A 180 5.78 -8.04 23.46
CA CYS A 180 5.06 -7.69 22.25
C CYS A 180 6.05 -7.45 21.11
N LYS A 181 5.58 -7.49 19.86
CA LYS A 181 6.35 -7.05 18.69
C LYS A 181 5.65 -5.85 18.04
N VAL A 182 6.32 -4.71 17.97
CA VAL A 182 5.87 -3.53 17.21
C VAL A 182 6.39 -3.63 15.78
N LEU A 183 5.52 -3.32 14.82
CA LEU A 183 5.83 -3.25 13.40
C LEU A 183 5.40 -1.90 12.83
N VAL A 184 6.27 -1.29 12.02
CA VAL A 184 5.91 -0.21 11.09
C VAL A 184 5.70 -0.84 9.71
N LEU A 185 4.48 -0.77 9.24
CA LEU A 185 4.02 -1.32 7.97
C LEU A 185 3.83 -0.19 6.97
N ALA A 186 4.30 -0.38 5.74
CA ALA A 186 4.05 0.56 4.66
C ALA A 186 3.35 -0.13 3.50
N GLU A 187 2.24 0.48 3.07
CA GLU A 187 1.43 0.12 1.92
C GLU A 187 0.34 1.20 1.68
N ARG A 188 -0.32 1.16 0.53
CA ARG A 188 -1.49 1.99 0.26
C ARG A 188 -2.63 1.68 1.23
N ASN A 189 -3.20 2.74 1.82
CA ASN A 189 -4.30 2.65 2.80
C ASN A 189 -3.95 1.69 3.95
N SER A 190 -2.70 1.71 4.43
CA SER A 190 -2.16 0.70 5.34
C SER A 190 -3.04 0.44 6.54
N LEU A 191 -3.63 1.47 7.16
CA LEU A 191 -4.45 1.30 8.35
C LEU A 191 -5.71 0.47 8.06
N GLU A 192 -6.42 0.79 6.98
CA GLU A 192 -7.64 0.09 6.59
C GLU A 192 -7.34 -1.31 6.07
N LYS A 193 -6.25 -1.46 5.29
CA LYS A 193 -5.75 -2.77 4.85
C LYS A 193 -5.37 -3.65 6.05
N LEU A 194 -4.69 -3.09 7.04
CA LEU A 194 -4.27 -3.79 8.26
C LEU A 194 -5.49 -4.27 9.05
N LYS A 195 -6.51 -3.43 9.23
CA LYS A 195 -7.77 -3.83 9.89
C LYS A 195 -8.46 -4.97 9.14
N SER A 196 -8.51 -4.90 7.81
CA SER A 196 -9.10 -5.96 6.98
C SER A 196 -8.35 -7.29 7.13
N ILE A 197 -7.02 -7.27 7.17
CA ILE A 197 -6.18 -8.48 7.33
C ILE A 197 -6.24 -9.00 8.78
N ALA A 198 -6.34 -8.11 9.76
CA ALA A 198 -6.49 -8.48 11.16
C ALA A 198 -7.83 -9.17 11.44
N GLY A 199 -8.91 -8.73 10.79
CA GLY A 199 -10.27 -9.25 10.97
C GLY A 199 -10.97 -8.73 12.24
N PRO A 200 -12.22 -9.14 12.50
CA PRO A 200 -12.98 -8.78 13.69
C PRO A 200 -12.27 -9.13 15.00
N THR A 201 -12.52 -8.35 16.06
CA THR A 201 -11.91 -8.55 17.39
C THR A 201 -12.25 -9.91 18.00
N ASP A 202 -13.45 -10.43 17.75
CA ASP A 202 -13.88 -11.75 18.20
C ASP A 202 -13.35 -12.84 17.24
N PRO A 203 -12.52 -13.79 17.71
CA PRO A 203 -12.02 -14.88 16.86
C PRO A 203 -13.12 -15.75 16.25
N GLU A 204 -14.24 -15.97 16.95
CA GLU A 204 -15.32 -16.81 16.43
C GLU A 204 -16.07 -16.11 15.29
N GLU A 205 -16.26 -14.79 15.41
CA GLU A 205 -16.76 -13.97 14.31
C GLU A 205 -15.75 -13.95 13.15
N ALA A 206 -14.46 -13.76 13.44
CA ALA A 206 -13.40 -13.71 12.45
C ALA A 206 -13.33 -15.00 11.62
N LYS A 207 -13.45 -16.18 12.24
CA LYS A 207 -13.48 -17.47 11.52
C LYS A 207 -14.63 -17.58 10.53
N ILE A 208 -15.74 -16.87 10.74
CA ILE A 208 -16.92 -16.91 9.88
C ILE A 208 -16.81 -15.89 8.74
N VAL A 209 -16.46 -14.64 9.04
CA VAL A 209 -16.52 -13.54 8.07
C VAL A 209 -15.18 -13.25 7.38
N ALA A 210 -14.07 -13.70 7.97
CA ALA A 210 -12.71 -13.47 7.52
C ALA A 210 -11.80 -14.64 7.92
N GLU A 211 -12.10 -15.86 7.46
CA GLU A 211 -11.42 -17.13 7.81
C GLU A 211 -9.88 -17.06 7.72
N ASN A 212 -9.37 -16.30 6.74
CA ASN A 212 -7.94 -16.12 6.53
C ASN A 212 -7.34 -14.94 7.31
N SER A 213 -8.09 -14.28 8.19
CA SER A 213 -7.57 -13.14 8.96
C SER A 213 -6.59 -13.59 10.05
N ILE A 214 -5.76 -12.65 10.53
CA ILE A 214 -4.83 -12.91 11.63
C ILE A 214 -5.61 -13.34 12.88
N ARG A 215 -6.73 -12.69 13.21
CA ARG A 215 -7.52 -13.05 14.39
C ARG A 215 -8.20 -14.41 14.23
N ALA A 216 -8.70 -14.77 13.04
CA ALA A 216 -9.26 -16.11 12.84
C ALA A 216 -8.24 -17.23 13.09
N ASN A 217 -6.97 -17.00 12.72
CA ASN A 217 -5.91 -18.01 12.76
C ASN A 217 -5.11 -18.05 14.06
N PHE A 218 -4.91 -16.91 14.72
CA PHE A 218 -3.97 -16.78 15.85
C PHE A 218 -4.61 -16.35 17.18
N ALA A 219 -5.82 -15.79 17.16
CA ALA A 219 -6.47 -15.35 18.40
C ALA A 219 -7.04 -16.52 19.22
N LYS A 220 -6.94 -16.42 20.54
CA LYS A 220 -7.48 -17.40 21.50
C LYS A 220 -8.80 -16.93 22.11
N SER A 221 -8.98 -15.63 22.27
CA SER A 221 -10.19 -15.01 22.83
C SER A 221 -10.31 -13.54 22.39
N ILE A 222 -11.38 -12.85 22.79
CA ILE A 222 -11.55 -11.40 22.55
C ILE A 222 -10.41 -10.57 23.17
N LEU A 223 -9.93 -10.98 24.36
CA LEU A 223 -8.83 -10.31 25.07
C LEU A 223 -7.47 -10.66 24.43
N GLU A 224 -7.27 -11.96 24.20
CA GLU A 224 -6.09 -12.57 23.57
C GLU A 224 -6.32 -12.72 22.06
N ASN A 225 -6.43 -11.56 21.40
CA ASN A 225 -6.77 -11.50 19.98
C ASN A 225 -5.57 -11.33 19.05
N ALA A 226 -4.38 -11.77 19.47
CA ALA A 226 -3.12 -11.82 18.72
C ALA A 226 -2.51 -10.49 18.24
N ILE A 227 -3.29 -9.58 17.66
CA ILE A 227 -2.81 -8.35 17.03
C ILE A 227 -3.70 -7.14 17.38
N HIS A 228 -3.06 -6.07 17.83
CA HIS A 228 -3.65 -4.76 17.97
C HIS A 228 -3.39 -3.92 16.72
N THR A 229 -4.46 -3.26 16.26
CA THR A 229 -4.48 -2.35 15.13
C THR A 229 -4.99 -1.00 15.65
N PRO A 230 -4.19 0.08 15.59
CA PRO A 230 -4.60 1.37 16.09
C PRO A 230 -5.93 1.84 15.46
N SER A 231 -6.77 2.50 16.24
CA SER A 231 -7.86 3.30 15.69
C SER A 231 -7.32 4.58 15.05
N SER A 232 -8.07 5.20 14.15
CA SER A 232 -7.68 6.47 13.54
C SER A 232 -7.60 7.64 14.54
N SER A 233 -8.14 7.45 15.75
CA SER A 233 -8.07 8.42 16.86
C SER A 233 -6.88 8.21 17.80
N GLU A 234 -6.14 7.10 17.69
CA GLU A 234 -4.96 6.86 18.52
C GLU A 234 -3.74 7.64 18.01
N SER A 235 -2.95 8.19 18.93
CA SER A 235 -1.69 8.86 18.56
C SER A 235 -0.64 7.83 18.16
N LEU A 236 -0.16 7.92 16.93
CA LEU A 236 0.95 7.10 16.43
C LEU A 236 2.28 7.41 17.15
N ASP A 237 2.42 8.61 17.74
CA ASP A 237 3.65 9.04 18.43
C ASP A 237 4.02 8.09 19.58
N ILE A 238 3.02 7.60 20.32
CA ILE A 238 3.22 6.65 21.43
C ILE A 238 3.91 5.37 20.93
N TYR A 239 3.61 4.95 19.72
CA TYR A 239 4.19 3.75 19.14
C TYR A 239 5.58 4.01 18.55
N TYR A 240 5.82 5.20 17.98
CA TYR A 240 7.17 5.60 17.56
C TYR A 240 8.13 5.73 18.75
N GLU A 241 7.65 6.13 19.93
CA GLU A 241 8.44 6.07 21.17
C GLU A 241 8.93 4.66 21.50
N LEU A 242 8.12 3.63 21.23
CA LEU A 242 8.49 2.23 21.48
C LEU A 242 9.62 1.74 20.56
N LEU A 243 9.77 2.37 19.39
CA LEU A 243 10.74 1.99 18.36
C LEU A 243 12.15 2.55 18.62
N ASN A 244 12.27 3.62 19.40
CA ASN A 244 13.55 4.22 19.82
C ASN A 244 14.20 3.45 20.98
#